data_AF-A0A5C9BCM6-F1
#
_entry.id   AF-A0A5C9BCM6-F1
#
_cell.length_a   1.000
_cell.length_b   1.000
_cell.length_c   1.000
_cell.angle_alpha   90.00
_cell.angle_beta   90.00
_cell.angle_gamma   90.00
#
_symmetry.space_group_name_H-M   'P 1'
#
loop_
_entity.id
_entity.type
_entity.pdbx_description
1 polymer ?
#
loop_
_entity_poly.entity_id
_entity_poly.type
_entity_poly.pdbx_seq_one_letter_code
_entity_poly.pdbx_strand_id
1 'polypeptide(L)'
;SSAIQILAKWVAALISRKVRGGSKLIAISSVTRYLDALSEPFVKTGYAVDILMADDDDMTAFYSEVIESLKVRETKYVADCLAQFHKWAKNNYGIEDPDWAELPETFSGLRVSPGVITEDEYQSALRMLLARPGQDARARLAPAFLLLCCYRFGMRSGEAFGMLREDWAAYPYTVVALVHNNKFRKLKTPTSRRQIPLVFDLSDAEKEIVGHWLAHAESVHGSDKSAPLFFDEGKNNKLMAATIKKTAIDALKASTGNPCITLHHARHAAANRVALALGGTSPGMWPGLSGEAAATDNKNIPAFLLGDNRPSRRKSWAVARFLGHARILTTLRNYMHFLGEWADSFKEWGERDRAPHLRHITVLDNFPRAAALEADLSGSVPAMVAPPSPYTLLKFMRLVARGRPCKEAGMFLGLDAGITNKLEEMLRAVGQKVIVRKIEGRVNEATESSPFPFLYRVTESAWKRLIKCTASMEKDLPAIDVPSHLHITWMVGASRQIVMWEEWQFALMRAMLEYYGIDQSRYQVIHTDQVDPDLIACADKHGFKPMPRGAWKSKVKKKSEKTRETPFQIDAVHRLEGRRERVCVDVRCAIAWSEDDESAIRCSFELMAMFCVFAFSALANRKAA
;
A
#
# COMPACT_ATOMS: atom_id res chain seq x y z
N SER A 1 27.71 -3.14 -13.88
CA SER A 1 27.13 -2.65 -12.63
C SER A 1 27.70 -1.26 -12.30
N SER A 2 26.93 -0.41 -11.63
CA SER A 2 27.43 0.91 -11.19
C SER A 2 28.50 0.76 -10.09
N ALA A 3 28.44 -0.28 -9.27
CA ALA A 3 29.45 -0.55 -8.23
C ALA A 3 30.88 -0.66 -8.82
N ILE A 4 31.03 -1.45 -9.88
CA ILE A 4 32.34 -1.66 -10.56
C ILE A 4 32.78 -0.38 -11.27
N GLN A 5 31.86 0.30 -11.96
CA GLN A 5 32.18 1.55 -12.67
C GLN A 5 32.64 2.65 -11.70
N ILE A 6 31.96 2.80 -10.57
CA ILE A 6 32.29 3.80 -9.56
C ILE A 6 33.59 3.44 -8.86
N LEU A 7 33.90 2.15 -8.64
CA LEU A 7 35.21 1.72 -8.16
C LEU A 7 36.33 2.15 -9.11
N ALA A 8 36.18 1.90 -10.42
CA ALA A 8 37.16 2.32 -11.42
C ALA A 8 37.34 3.85 -11.44
N LYS A 9 36.25 4.61 -11.33
CA LYS A 9 36.31 6.08 -11.25
C LYS A 9 36.96 6.57 -9.95
N TRP A 10 36.75 5.89 -8.82
CA TRP A 10 37.43 6.20 -7.56
C TRP A 10 38.94 5.99 -7.69
N VAL A 11 39.36 4.88 -8.30
CA VAL A 11 40.78 4.59 -8.56
C VAL A 11 41.39 5.65 -9.48
N ALA A 12 40.69 6.05 -10.54
CA ALA A 12 41.13 7.16 -11.40
C ALA A 12 41.27 8.48 -10.60
N ALA A 13 40.33 8.77 -9.69
CA ALA A 13 40.41 9.95 -8.84
C ALA A 13 41.58 9.89 -7.82
N LEU A 14 41.96 8.69 -7.38
CA LEU A 14 43.12 8.50 -6.48
C LEU A 14 44.45 8.85 -7.14
N ILE A 15 44.59 8.64 -8.46
CA ILE A 15 45.80 8.98 -9.23
C ILE A 15 46.08 10.49 -9.20
N SER A 16 45.02 11.30 -9.27
CA SER A 16 45.11 12.76 -9.27
C SER A 16 45.04 13.38 -7.87
N ARG A 17 44.95 12.57 -6.81
CA ARG A 17 44.77 13.03 -5.43
C ARG A 17 46.12 13.28 -4.74
N LYS A 18 46.23 14.40 -4.03
CA LYS A 18 47.37 14.70 -3.16
C LYS A 18 47.28 13.98 -1.81
N VAL A 19 48.45 13.69 -1.21
CA VAL A 19 48.55 13.16 0.15
C VAL A 19 47.97 14.17 1.14
N ARG A 20 47.29 13.68 2.19
CA ARG A 20 46.62 14.53 3.18
C ARG A 20 47.68 15.41 3.88
N GLY A 21 47.53 16.73 3.80
CA GLY A 21 48.47 17.69 4.38
C GLY A 21 49.79 17.88 3.61
N GLY A 22 49.89 17.35 2.38
CA GLY A 22 51.09 17.47 1.54
C GLY A 22 50.80 17.97 0.11
N SER A 23 51.85 18.38 -0.58
CA SER A 23 51.80 18.84 -1.98
C SER A 23 51.94 17.71 -3.01
N LYS A 24 52.45 16.54 -2.59
CA LYS A 24 52.74 15.39 -3.46
C LYS A 24 51.50 14.53 -3.74
N LEU A 25 51.45 13.94 -4.92
CA LEU A 25 50.44 12.94 -5.30
C LEU A 25 50.61 11.63 -4.51
N ILE A 26 49.53 10.86 -4.40
CA ILE A 26 49.58 9.50 -3.85
C ILE A 26 50.47 8.63 -4.77
N ALA A 27 51.38 7.85 -4.17
CA ALA A 27 52.24 6.94 -4.93
C ALA A 27 51.41 5.89 -5.67
N ILE A 28 51.80 5.55 -6.90
CA ILE A 28 51.11 4.54 -7.73
C ILE A 28 50.99 3.21 -7.01
N SER A 29 52.03 2.79 -6.27
CA SER A 29 52.01 1.56 -5.46
C SER A 29 50.90 1.54 -4.41
N SER A 30 50.57 2.70 -3.81
CA SER A 30 49.45 2.82 -2.88
C SER A 30 48.09 2.74 -3.58
N VAL A 31 47.98 3.32 -4.78
CA VAL A 31 46.76 3.24 -5.61
C VAL A 31 46.50 1.80 -6.03
N THR A 32 47.54 1.09 -6.49
CA THR A 32 47.46 -0.34 -6.82
C THR A 32 47.00 -1.16 -5.62
N ARG A 33 47.58 -0.92 -4.44
CA ARG A 33 47.17 -1.62 -3.21
C ARG A 33 45.71 -1.38 -2.82
N TYR A 34 45.17 -0.17 -3.06
CA TYR A 34 43.75 0.12 -2.84
C TYR A 34 42.84 -0.58 -3.85
N LEU A 35 43.24 -0.63 -5.12
CA LEU A 35 42.51 -1.35 -6.16
C LEU A 35 42.51 -2.85 -5.88
N ASP A 36 43.66 -3.44 -5.55
CA ASP A 36 43.80 -4.86 -5.26
C ASP A 36 42.92 -5.27 -4.07
N ALA A 37 42.83 -4.42 -3.04
CA ALA A 37 42.01 -4.67 -1.86
C ALA A 37 40.50 -4.79 -2.14
N LEU A 38 39.97 -4.04 -3.13
CA LEU A 38 38.53 -3.99 -3.42
C LEU A 38 38.13 -4.69 -4.72
N SER A 39 39.03 -4.87 -5.67
CA SER A 39 38.73 -5.37 -7.02
C SER A 39 38.14 -6.78 -7.01
N GLU A 40 38.82 -7.76 -6.39
CA GLU A 40 38.33 -9.14 -6.33
C GLU A 40 36.97 -9.26 -5.61
N PRO A 41 36.77 -8.68 -4.41
CA PRO A 41 35.46 -8.66 -3.76
C PRO A 41 34.36 -8.01 -4.62
N PHE A 42 34.63 -6.84 -5.22
CA PHE A 42 33.63 -6.12 -6.04
C PHE A 42 33.28 -6.88 -7.32
N VAL A 43 34.22 -7.61 -7.91
CA VAL A 43 33.92 -8.47 -9.06
C VAL A 43 33.04 -9.65 -8.65
N LYS A 44 33.30 -10.25 -7.48
CA LYS A 44 32.51 -11.38 -6.96
C LYS A 44 31.09 -10.98 -6.56
N THR A 45 30.92 -9.84 -5.89
CA THR A 45 29.63 -9.47 -5.28
C THR A 45 28.92 -8.34 -6.02
N GLY A 46 29.66 -7.44 -6.67
CA GLY A 46 29.14 -6.19 -7.19
C GLY A 46 28.54 -6.24 -8.59
N TYR A 47 28.65 -7.34 -9.35
CA TYR A 47 28.24 -7.37 -10.78
C TYR A 47 26.75 -7.06 -11.01
N ALA A 48 25.89 -7.49 -10.09
CA ALA A 48 24.45 -7.25 -10.13
C ALA A 48 24.00 -6.02 -9.30
N VAL A 49 24.91 -5.40 -8.55
CA VAL A 49 24.58 -4.32 -7.60
C VAL A 49 24.62 -2.97 -8.31
N ASP A 50 23.54 -2.23 -8.16
CA ASP A 50 23.44 -0.83 -8.58
C ASP A 50 23.49 0.10 -7.36
N ILE A 51 24.69 0.50 -6.93
CA ILE A 51 24.88 1.31 -5.73
C ILE A 51 24.35 2.76 -5.85
N LEU A 52 24.03 3.22 -7.06
CA LEU A 52 23.40 4.52 -7.28
C LEU A 52 21.90 4.50 -6.96
N MET A 53 21.30 3.31 -6.97
CA MET A 53 19.88 3.08 -6.70
C MET A 53 19.68 2.24 -5.43
N ALA A 54 20.78 1.86 -4.77
CA ALA A 54 20.77 1.10 -3.53
C ALA A 54 20.37 2.03 -2.38
N ASP A 55 19.49 1.52 -1.53
CA ASP A 55 19.15 2.17 -0.28
C ASP A 55 20.12 1.77 0.86
N ASP A 56 19.91 2.29 2.07
CA ASP A 56 20.75 1.98 3.24
C ASP A 56 20.86 0.48 3.53
N ASP A 57 19.75 -0.27 3.43
CA ASP A 57 19.73 -1.72 3.63
C ASP A 57 20.50 -2.45 2.51
N ASP A 58 20.30 -2.06 1.25
CA ASP A 58 21.02 -2.62 0.09
C ASP A 58 22.53 -2.36 0.18
N MET A 59 22.93 -1.15 0.61
CA MET A 59 24.32 -0.77 0.82
C MET A 59 24.96 -1.55 1.97
N THR A 60 24.24 -1.71 3.07
CA THR A 60 24.66 -2.53 4.22
C THR A 60 24.88 -3.98 3.79
N ALA A 61 23.95 -4.53 3.00
CA ALA A 61 24.03 -5.89 2.50
C ALA A 61 25.22 -6.08 1.55
N PHE A 62 25.43 -5.15 0.61
CA PHE A 62 26.55 -5.19 -0.33
C PHE A 62 27.90 -5.13 0.40
N TYR A 63 28.06 -4.21 1.34
CA TYR A 63 29.32 -4.07 2.09
C TYR A 63 29.60 -5.26 3.00
N SER A 64 28.55 -5.84 3.61
CA SER A 64 28.67 -7.09 4.35
C SER A 64 29.18 -8.22 3.46
N GLU A 65 28.63 -8.39 2.25
CA GLU A 65 29.08 -9.42 1.30
C GLU A 65 30.50 -9.20 0.81
N VAL A 66 30.88 -7.94 0.54
CA VAL A 66 32.26 -7.59 0.20
C VAL A 66 33.21 -8.08 1.29
N ILE A 67 32.92 -7.82 2.57
CA ILE A 67 33.79 -8.25 3.67
C ILE A 67 33.73 -9.77 3.91
N GLU A 68 32.56 -10.38 3.83
CA GLU A 68 32.38 -11.83 3.99
C GLU A 68 33.10 -12.63 2.89
N SER A 69 33.29 -12.05 1.71
CA SER A 69 34.02 -12.67 0.60
C SER A 69 35.55 -12.74 0.82
N LEU A 70 36.08 -12.05 1.84
CA LEU A 70 37.49 -11.97 2.15
C LEU A 70 37.98 -13.11 3.04
N LYS A 71 39.25 -13.49 2.89
CA LYS A 71 39.93 -14.39 3.84
C LYS A 71 40.29 -13.62 5.13
N VAL A 72 40.19 -14.29 6.28
CA VAL A 72 40.25 -13.73 7.66
C VAL A 72 41.42 -12.77 7.96
N ARG A 73 42.54 -12.82 7.21
CA ARG A 73 43.79 -12.11 7.56
C ARG A 73 43.87 -10.63 7.14
N GLU A 74 43.01 -10.12 6.25
CA GLU A 74 43.15 -8.75 5.69
C GLU A 74 41.92 -7.84 5.87
N THR A 75 40.93 -8.29 6.64
CA THR A 75 39.60 -7.66 6.73
C THR A 75 39.61 -6.19 7.20
N LYS A 76 40.52 -5.79 8.10
CA LYS A 76 40.60 -4.40 8.59
C LYS A 76 41.08 -3.41 7.52
N TYR A 77 42.14 -3.76 6.79
CA TYR A 77 42.65 -2.89 5.73
C TYR A 77 41.63 -2.70 4.61
N VAL A 78 40.95 -3.79 4.22
CA VAL A 78 39.90 -3.74 3.20
C VAL A 78 38.71 -2.92 3.68
N ALA A 79 38.32 -3.04 4.95
CA ALA A 79 37.27 -2.21 5.57
C ALA A 79 37.62 -0.71 5.53
N ASP A 80 38.85 -0.33 5.87
CA ASP A 80 39.32 1.07 5.79
C ASP A 80 39.32 1.59 4.34
N CYS A 81 39.71 0.75 3.38
CA CYS A 81 39.62 1.05 1.94
C CYS A 81 38.16 1.25 1.50
N LEU A 82 37.26 0.36 1.93
CA LEU A 82 35.84 0.42 1.59
C LEU A 82 35.19 1.69 2.15
N ALA A 83 35.54 2.09 3.38
CA ALA A 83 35.08 3.34 3.97
C ALA A 83 35.57 4.58 3.20
N GLN A 84 36.83 4.57 2.72
CA GLN A 84 37.36 5.64 1.88
C GLN A 84 36.68 5.71 0.51
N PHE A 85 36.46 4.55 -0.13
CA PHE A 85 35.69 4.43 -1.35
C PHE A 85 34.28 5.00 -1.16
N HIS A 86 33.58 4.55 -0.10
CA HIS A 86 32.23 4.99 0.21
C HIS A 86 32.14 6.51 0.38
N LYS A 87 33.01 7.09 1.20
CA LYS A 87 33.04 8.53 1.43
C LYS A 87 33.22 9.31 0.14
N TRP A 88 34.09 8.84 -0.76
CA TRP A 88 34.28 9.46 -2.05
C TRP A 88 33.04 9.30 -2.95
N ALA A 89 32.48 8.09 -3.02
CA ALA A 89 31.31 7.81 -3.85
C ALA A 89 30.09 8.62 -3.39
N LYS A 90 29.87 8.73 -2.08
CA LYS A 90 28.82 9.56 -1.49
C LYS A 90 28.97 11.04 -1.89
N ASN A 91 30.18 11.59 -1.76
CA ASN A 91 30.43 12.99 -2.09
C ASN A 91 30.29 13.32 -3.59
N ASN A 92 30.55 12.36 -4.48
CA ASN A 92 30.54 12.59 -5.93
C ASN A 92 29.27 12.12 -6.63
N TYR A 93 28.56 11.14 -6.05
CA TYR A 93 27.40 10.49 -6.66
C TYR A 93 26.17 10.44 -5.75
N GLY A 94 26.28 10.86 -4.49
CA GLY A 94 25.14 10.89 -3.57
C GLY A 94 24.59 9.52 -3.18
N ILE A 95 25.42 8.48 -3.16
CA ILE A 95 24.98 7.14 -2.68
C ILE A 95 24.56 7.20 -1.19
N GLU A 96 23.59 6.36 -0.82
CA GLU A 96 23.10 6.25 0.56
C GLU A 96 24.14 5.61 1.49
N ASP A 97 24.16 6.02 2.76
CA ASP A 97 25.03 5.38 3.76
C ASP A 97 24.56 3.96 4.08
N PRO A 98 25.46 2.97 4.25
CA PRO A 98 25.10 1.74 4.93
C PRO A 98 24.87 2.00 6.43
N ASP A 99 24.19 1.09 7.11
CA ASP A 99 24.27 0.98 8.55
C ASP A 99 25.64 0.41 8.94
N TRP A 100 26.54 1.33 9.30
CA TRP A 100 27.88 1.02 9.77
C TRP A 100 27.90 0.16 11.03
N ALA A 101 26.83 0.16 11.85
CA ALA A 101 26.73 -0.67 13.04
C ALA A 101 26.53 -2.15 12.67
N GLU A 102 25.73 -2.46 11.64
CA GLU A 102 25.49 -3.84 11.20
C GLU A 102 26.70 -4.51 10.54
N LEU A 103 27.68 -3.73 10.07
CA LEU A 103 28.86 -4.28 9.41
C LEU A 103 29.83 -4.97 10.39
N PRO A 104 30.70 -5.89 9.90
CA PRO A 104 31.64 -6.62 10.73
C PRO A 104 32.54 -5.74 11.61
N GLU A 105 33.06 -6.33 12.69
CA GLU A 105 33.91 -5.68 13.71
C GLU A 105 35.06 -4.84 13.18
N THR A 106 35.56 -5.14 11.99
CA THR A 106 36.63 -4.39 11.34
C THR A 106 36.30 -2.93 11.06
N PHE A 107 35.01 -2.56 11.07
CA PHE A 107 34.55 -1.17 11.00
C PHE A 107 34.44 -0.49 12.38
N SER A 108 34.84 -1.16 13.48
CA SER A 108 34.78 -0.60 14.84
C SER A 108 35.58 0.70 14.94
N GLY A 109 34.87 1.82 15.09
CA GLY A 109 35.42 3.18 15.04
C GLY A 109 34.66 4.10 14.07
N LEU A 110 33.87 3.52 13.15
CA LEU A 110 32.89 4.27 12.36
C LEU A 110 31.61 4.45 13.18
N ARG A 111 31.00 5.63 13.02
CA ARG A 111 29.89 6.15 13.84
C ARG A 111 28.78 5.11 13.98
N VAL A 112 28.55 4.61 15.20
CA VAL A 112 27.30 3.92 15.55
C VAL A 112 26.21 4.98 15.48
N SER A 113 25.08 4.67 14.83
CA SER A 113 23.90 5.55 14.84
C SER A 113 23.02 5.15 16.01
N PRO A 114 23.03 5.89 17.15
CA PRO A 114 22.30 5.48 18.35
C PRO A 114 20.81 5.88 18.30
N GLY A 115 20.31 6.32 17.15
CA GLY A 115 18.96 6.90 17.05
C GLY A 115 17.88 5.90 17.41
N VAL A 116 16.96 6.29 18.29
CA VAL A 116 15.74 5.53 18.57
C VAL A 116 14.54 6.42 18.35
N ILE A 117 13.46 5.82 17.84
CA ILE A 117 12.18 6.47 17.59
C ILE A 117 11.22 6.07 18.70
N THR A 118 10.67 7.04 19.41
CA THR A 118 9.66 6.84 20.46
C THR A 118 8.29 6.49 19.85
N GLU A 119 7.36 5.98 20.66
CA GLU A 119 5.99 5.70 20.18
C GLU A 119 5.32 6.98 19.68
N ASP A 120 5.43 8.07 20.43
CA ASP A 120 4.81 9.36 20.09
C ASP A 120 5.31 9.93 18.77
N GLU A 121 6.63 9.86 18.52
CA GLU A 121 7.23 10.29 17.26
C GLU A 121 6.75 9.43 16.08
N TYR A 122 6.63 8.12 16.29
CA TYR A 122 6.10 7.19 15.29
C TYR A 122 4.62 7.48 14.99
N GLN A 123 3.77 7.62 16.02
CA GLN A 123 2.35 7.93 15.86
C GLN A 123 2.13 9.31 15.24
N SER A 124 2.98 10.29 15.57
CA SER A 124 3.00 11.61 14.92
C SER A 124 3.31 11.48 13.43
N ALA A 125 4.32 10.70 13.06
CA ALA A 125 4.67 10.47 11.65
C ALA A 125 3.53 9.78 10.89
N LEU A 126 2.84 8.81 11.49
CA LEU A 126 1.65 8.18 10.90
C LEU A 126 0.53 9.20 10.67
N ARG A 127 0.21 10.02 11.66
CA ARG A 127 -0.81 11.08 11.53
C ARG A 127 -0.46 12.07 10.41
N MET A 128 0.80 12.48 10.31
CA MET A 128 1.28 13.34 9.20
C MET A 128 1.13 12.70 7.83
N LEU A 129 1.35 11.38 7.71
CA LEU A 129 1.17 10.65 6.45
C LEU A 129 -0.31 10.54 6.07
N LEU A 130 -1.18 10.32 7.05
CA LEU A 130 -2.62 10.18 6.83
C LEU A 130 -3.32 11.50 6.52
N ALA A 131 -2.86 12.62 7.10
CA ALA A 131 -3.47 13.94 6.99
C ALA A 131 -3.12 14.73 5.72
N ARG A 132 -2.35 14.16 4.76
CA ARG A 132 -1.90 14.88 3.54
C ARG A 132 -3.07 15.20 2.59
N PRO A 133 -3.50 16.48 2.46
CA PRO A 133 -4.61 16.87 1.60
C PRO A 133 -4.31 16.57 0.11
N GLY A 134 -5.32 16.17 -0.67
CA GLY A 134 -5.24 16.03 -2.13
C GLY A 134 -4.43 14.85 -2.69
N GLN A 135 -3.80 14.01 -1.85
CA GLN A 135 -3.08 12.82 -2.33
C GLN A 135 -3.95 11.57 -2.40
N ASP A 136 -3.74 10.76 -3.45
CA ASP A 136 -4.38 9.44 -3.60
C ASP A 136 -4.16 8.56 -2.36
N ALA A 137 -5.12 7.70 -2.05
CA ALA A 137 -5.10 6.81 -0.91
C ALA A 137 -3.82 5.96 -0.87
N ARG A 138 -3.30 5.51 -2.02
CA ARG A 138 -2.04 4.75 -2.07
C ARG A 138 -0.85 5.58 -1.62
N ALA A 139 -0.76 6.83 -2.04
CA ALA A 139 0.36 7.73 -1.71
C ALA A 139 0.45 8.02 -0.21
N ARG A 140 -0.67 7.91 0.53
CA ARG A 140 -0.73 8.06 1.99
C ARG A 140 -0.58 6.73 2.73
N LEU A 141 -1.33 5.71 2.32
CA LEU A 141 -1.40 4.43 3.03
C LEU A 141 -0.15 3.57 2.83
N ALA A 142 0.46 3.56 1.65
CA ALA A 142 1.66 2.77 1.40
C ALA A 142 2.85 3.18 2.32
N PRO A 143 3.24 4.47 2.42
CA PRO A 143 4.32 4.85 3.33
C PRO A 143 3.95 4.64 4.80
N ALA A 144 2.68 4.83 5.19
CA ALA A 144 2.23 4.55 6.56
C ALA A 144 2.33 3.06 6.91
N PHE A 145 1.89 2.19 6.00
CA PHE A 145 1.98 0.74 6.18
C PHE A 145 3.44 0.25 6.16
N LEU A 146 4.31 0.85 5.33
CA LEU A 146 5.76 0.59 5.37
C LEU A 146 6.35 0.95 6.73
N LEU A 147 6.03 2.14 7.25
CA LEU A 147 6.53 2.58 8.55
C LEU A 147 6.05 1.65 9.67
N LEU A 148 4.79 1.22 9.63
CA LEU A 148 4.23 0.22 10.55
C LEU A 148 4.98 -1.12 10.47
N CYS A 149 5.29 -1.61 9.27
CA CYS A 149 6.08 -2.84 9.11
C CYS A 149 7.48 -2.72 9.75
N CYS A 150 8.14 -1.58 9.58
CA CYS A 150 9.46 -1.36 10.16
C CYS A 150 9.40 -1.19 11.70
N TYR A 151 8.41 -0.46 12.22
CA TYR A 151 8.31 -0.11 13.64
C TYR A 151 7.67 -1.22 14.51
N ARG A 152 6.56 -1.83 14.07
CA ARG A 152 5.86 -2.87 14.83
C ARG A 152 6.43 -4.27 14.63
N PHE A 153 6.88 -4.59 13.41
CA PHE A 153 7.39 -5.92 13.05
C PHE A 153 8.91 -5.96 12.92
N GLY A 154 9.61 -4.83 13.10
CA GLY A 154 11.06 -4.78 12.95
C GLY A 154 11.54 -5.23 11.57
N MET A 155 10.75 -5.03 10.51
CA MET A 155 11.12 -5.46 9.16
C MET A 155 12.12 -4.51 8.53
N ARG A 156 12.99 -5.02 7.64
CA ARG A 156 13.73 -4.17 6.70
C ARG A 156 12.80 -3.63 5.61
N SER A 157 13.11 -2.49 5.00
CA SER A 157 12.26 -1.90 3.95
C SER A 157 12.06 -2.88 2.80
N GLY A 158 13.13 -3.53 2.36
CA GLY A 158 13.10 -4.55 1.31
C GLY A 158 12.25 -5.78 1.67
N GLU A 159 12.19 -6.16 2.95
CA GLU A 159 11.32 -7.25 3.41
C GLU A 159 9.85 -6.86 3.32
N ALA A 160 9.50 -5.63 3.73
CA ALA A 160 8.15 -5.10 3.65
C ALA A 160 7.68 -4.94 2.19
N PHE A 161 8.52 -4.35 1.33
CA PHE A 161 8.21 -4.17 -0.09
C PHE A 161 8.04 -5.49 -0.85
N GLY A 162 8.77 -6.53 -0.46
CA GLY A 162 8.65 -7.86 -1.07
C GLY A 162 7.55 -8.74 -0.49
N MET A 163 6.68 -8.19 0.37
CA MET A 163 5.59 -8.93 1.02
C MET A 163 4.45 -9.22 0.04
N LEU A 164 4.01 -10.47 -0.01
CA LEU A 164 2.79 -10.88 -0.69
C LEU A 164 1.56 -10.68 0.20
N ARG A 165 0.37 -10.73 -0.39
CA ARG A 165 -0.87 -10.66 0.39
C ARG A 165 -1.04 -11.82 1.37
N GLU A 166 -0.57 -13.02 1.03
CA GLU A 166 -0.56 -14.17 1.94
C GLU A 166 0.48 -14.05 3.07
N ASP A 167 1.50 -13.23 2.89
CA ASP A 167 2.55 -13.04 3.89
C ASP A 167 2.04 -12.24 5.10
N TRP A 168 0.90 -11.55 4.97
CA TRP A 168 0.18 -10.95 6.09
C TRP A 168 -0.92 -11.91 6.60
N ALA A 169 -0.56 -12.76 7.55
CA ALA A 169 -1.46 -13.77 8.10
C ALA A 169 -2.19 -13.24 9.34
N ALA A 170 -3.45 -12.83 9.17
CA ALA A 170 -4.32 -12.45 10.28
C ALA A 170 -5.01 -13.69 10.88
N TYR A 171 -4.81 -13.91 12.17
CA TYR A 171 -5.47 -14.93 12.99
C TYR A 171 -6.39 -14.25 14.02
N PRO A 172 -7.35 -14.97 14.64
CA PRO A 172 -8.28 -14.38 15.59
C PRO A 172 -7.64 -13.61 16.76
N TYR A 173 -6.43 -14.00 17.18
CA TYR A 173 -5.76 -13.45 18.35
C TYR A 173 -4.49 -12.65 18.04
N THR A 174 -3.98 -12.72 16.80
CA THR A 174 -2.74 -12.04 16.42
C THR A 174 -2.58 -11.97 14.91
N VAL A 175 -1.68 -11.09 14.46
CA VAL A 175 -1.21 -11.03 13.08
C VAL A 175 0.22 -11.57 13.04
N VAL A 176 0.56 -12.31 11.99
CA VAL A 176 1.92 -12.78 11.74
C VAL A 176 2.35 -12.34 10.34
N ALA A 177 3.45 -11.58 10.28
CA ALA A 177 4.12 -11.26 9.03
C ALA A 177 5.12 -12.37 8.67
N LEU A 178 5.05 -12.88 7.44
CA LEU A 178 5.91 -13.95 6.95
C LEU A 178 7.04 -13.38 6.11
N VAL A 179 8.28 -13.75 6.43
CA VAL A 179 9.47 -13.37 5.67
C VAL A 179 10.08 -14.64 5.08
N HIS A 180 9.88 -14.88 3.78
CA HIS A 180 10.46 -16.01 3.05
C HIS A 180 10.80 -15.67 1.59
N ASN A 181 11.42 -16.59 0.87
CA ASN A 181 11.63 -16.45 -0.58
C ASN A 181 10.28 -16.45 -1.31
N ASN A 182 10.11 -15.57 -2.28
CA ASN A 182 8.96 -15.58 -3.19
C ASN A 182 9.37 -15.15 -4.61
N LYS A 183 8.40 -14.94 -5.49
CA LYS A 183 8.63 -14.54 -6.90
C LYS A 183 9.25 -13.14 -7.05
N PHE A 184 9.09 -12.26 -6.06
CA PHE A 184 9.59 -10.88 -6.09
C PHE A 184 10.81 -10.63 -5.20
N ARG A 185 11.03 -11.47 -4.18
CA ARG A 185 12.09 -11.29 -3.20
C ARG A 185 12.81 -12.60 -2.90
N LYS A 186 14.14 -12.57 -3.01
CA LYS A 186 15.03 -13.62 -2.52
C LYS A 186 15.66 -13.18 -1.21
N LEU A 187 15.67 -14.06 -0.22
CA LEU A 187 16.39 -13.93 1.03
C LEU A 187 17.87 -14.16 0.79
N LYS A 188 18.69 -13.32 1.43
CA LYS A 188 20.15 -13.43 1.40
C LYS A 188 20.66 -14.71 2.05
N THR A 189 20.02 -15.17 3.14
CA THR A 189 20.36 -16.43 3.81
C THR A 189 19.11 -17.22 4.22
N PRO A 190 19.17 -18.56 4.32
CA PRO A 190 18.08 -19.37 4.85
C PRO A 190 17.67 -18.96 6.28
N THR A 191 18.61 -18.44 7.07
CA THR A 191 18.38 -17.96 8.44
C THR A 191 17.53 -16.70 8.53
N SER A 192 17.41 -15.94 7.43
CA SER A 192 16.51 -14.78 7.37
C SER A 192 15.04 -15.16 7.22
N ARG A 193 14.74 -16.43 6.92
CA ARG A 193 13.36 -16.95 6.86
C ARG A 193 12.76 -16.97 8.26
N ARG A 194 11.67 -16.23 8.48
CA ARG A 194 11.05 -16.13 9.81
C ARG A 194 9.56 -15.78 9.74
N GLN A 195 8.92 -15.99 10.89
CA GLN A 195 7.59 -15.50 11.20
C GLN A 195 7.74 -14.41 12.24
N ILE A 196 7.12 -13.26 12.02
CA ILE A 196 7.20 -12.11 12.91
C ILE A 196 5.79 -11.85 13.44
N PRO A 197 5.47 -12.30 14.66
CA PRO A 197 4.16 -12.08 15.22
C PRO A 197 4.03 -10.63 15.72
N LEU A 198 2.82 -10.09 15.68
CA LEU A 198 2.48 -8.80 16.25
C LEU A 198 2.45 -8.91 17.78
N VAL A 199 3.47 -8.34 18.41
CA VAL A 199 3.75 -8.46 19.85
C VAL A 199 3.13 -7.34 20.69
N PHE A 200 2.89 -6.18 20.08
CA PHE A 200 2.24 -5.02 20.70
C PHE A 200 0.88 -4.79 20.06
N ASP A 201 -0.08 -4.27 20.80
CA ASP A 201 -1.38 -3.94 20.25
C ASP A 201 -1.29 -2.73 19.30
N LEU A 202 -2.10 -2.76 18.23
CA LEU A 202 -2.15 -1.67 17.28
C LEU A 202 -3.03 -0.55 17.83
N SER A 203 -2.59 0.70 17.67
CA SER A 203 -3.44 1.87 17.86
C SER A 203 -4.59 1.87 16.84
N ASP A 204 -5.63 2.66 17.07
CA ASP A 204 -6.76 2.70 16.15
C ASP A 204 -6.36 3.25 14.77
N ALA A 205 -5.45 4.23 14.72
CA ALA A 205 -4.86 4.70 13.47
C ALA A 205 -4.11 3.59 12.72
N GLU A 206 -3.37 2.73 13.43
CA GLU A 206 -2.68 1.60 12.82
C GLU A 206 -3.64 0.53 12.30
N LYS A 207 -4.72 0.23 13.04
CA LYS A 207 -5.78 -0.69 12.57
C LYS A 207 -6.44 -0.16 11.31
N GLU A 208 -6.70 1.14 11.23
CA GLU A 208 -7.21 1.79 10.02
C GLU A 208 -6.22 1.66 8.86
N ILE A 209 -4.94 1.97 9.06
CA ILE A 209 -3.90 1.81 8.02
C ILE A 209 -3.90 0.37 7.47
N VAL A 210 -3.88 -0.64 8.36
CA VAL A 210 -3.89 -2.05 7.98
C VAL A 210 -5.17 -2.39 7.21
N GLY A 211 -6.34 -2.04 7.76
CA GLY A 211 -7.64 -2.36 7.16
C GLY A 211 -7.79 -1.76 5.75
N HIS A 212 -7.51 -0.46 5.62
CA HIS A 212 -7.60 0.24 4.34
C HIS A 212 -6.58 -0.29 3.32
N TRP A 213 -5.34 -0.55 3.73
CA TRP A 213 -4.31 -1.04 2.82
C TRP A 213 -4.60 -2.46 2.31
N LEU A 214 -5.01 -3.36 3.17
CA LEU A 214 -5.37 -4.73 2.79
C LEU A 214 -6.64 -4.78 1.93
N ALA A 215 -7.63 -3.93 2.22
CA ALA A 215 -8.83 -3.81 1.41
C ALA A 215 -8.52 -3.20 0.04
N HIS A 216 -7.62 -2.22 -0.04
CA HIS A 216 -7.11 -1.71 -1.32
C HIS A 216 -6.49 -2.84 -2.13
N ALA A 217 -5.57 -3.61 -1.55
CA ALA A 217 -4.93 -4.75 -2.23
C ALA A 217 -5.96 -5.81 -2.65
N GLU A 218 -6.98 -6.08 -1.84
CA GLU A 218 -8.07 -6.98 -2.21
C GLU A 218 -8.91 -6.46 -3.38
N SER A 219 -9.25 -5.18 -3.37
CA SER A 219 -10.03 -4.57 -4.44
C SER A 219 -9.31 -4.64 -5.79
N VAL A 220 -7.98 -4.61 -5.80
CA VAL A 220 -7.15 -4.69 -7.03
C VAL A 220 -6.88 -6.13 -7.44
N HIS A 221 -6.42 -6.98 -6.52
CA HIS A 221 -5.93 -8.31 -6.86
C HIS A 221 -6.95 -9.44 -6.63
N GLY A 222 -8.06 -9.19 -5.94
CA GLY A 222 -9.14 -10.16 -5.72
C GLY A 222 -8.72 -11.34 -4.84
N SER A 223 -8.88 -12.56 -5.34
CA SER A 223 -8.47 -13.80 -4.66
C SER A 223 -6.99 -14.14 -4.81
N ASP A 224 -6.23 -13.40 -5.61
CA ASP A 224 -4.80 -13.67 -5.79
C ASP A 224 -4.03 -13.29 -4.52
N LYS A 225 -3.77 -14.29 -3.68
CA LYS A 225 -2.99 -14.17 -2.45
C LYS A 225 -1.48 -14.04 -2.72
N SER A 226 -1.04 -14.45 -3.91
CA SER A 226 0.36 -14.36 -4.33
C SER A 226 0.73 -13.00 -4.95
N ALA A 227 -0.22 -12.07 -4.99
CA ALA A 227 0.00 -10.70 -5.45
C ALA A 227 0.84 -9.92 -4.43
N PRO A 228 1.75 -9.02 -4.88
CA PRO A 228 2.50 -8.17 -3.98
C PRO A 228 1.58 -7.15 -3.30
N LEU A 229 1.89 -6.77 -2.06
CA LEU A 229 1.12 -5.75 -1.32
C LEU A 229 1.43 -4.33 -1.79
N PHE A 230 2.67 -4.05 -2.18
CA PHE A 230 3.16 -2.69 -2.47
C PHE A 230 3.17 -2.30 -3.94
N PHE A 231 3.12 -3.26 -4.85
CA PHE A 231 3.36 -3.03 -6.27
C PHE A 231 2.31 -3.71 -7.13
N ASP A 232 2.12 -3.18 -8.34
CA ASP A 232 1.33 -3.84 -9.37
C ASP A 232 2.28 -4.59 -10.32
N GLU A 233 1.82 -5.70 -10.91
CA GLU A 233 2.61 -6.43 -11.90
C GLU A 233 2.73 -5.62 -13.20
N GLY A 234 3.89 -4.98 -13.44
CA GLY A 234 4.17 -4.33 -14.73
C GLY A 234 4.80 -2.94 -14.62
N LYS A 235 6.11 -2.93 -14.32
CA LYS A 235 7.10 -1.84 -14.45
C LYS A 235 6.98 -0.62 -13.52
N ASN A 236 8.18 -0.24 -13.03
CA ASN A 236 8.54 0.89 -12.17
C ASN A 236 8.46 0.74 -10.63
N ASN A 237 8.44 -0.49 -10.13
CA ASN A 237 8.44 -0.80 -8.70
C ASN A 237 9.58 -0.14 -7.92
N LYS A 238 10.77 0.00 -8.52
CA LYS A 238 11.93 0.64 -7.87
C LYS A 238 11.69 2.12 -7.60
N LEU A 239 11.23 2.89 -8.60
CA LEU A 239 10.92 4.32 -8.40
C LEU A 239 9.77 4.48 -7.41
N MET A 240 8.72 3.65 -7.50
CA MET A 240 7.64 3.66 -6.52
C MET A 240 8.14 3.37 -5.10
N ALA A 241 8.98 2.35 -4.92
CA ALA A 241 9.58 2.01 -3.63
C ALA A 241 10.38 3.19 -3.06
N ALA A 242 11.20 3.84 -3.89
CA ALA A 242 11.98 5.01 -3.50
C ALA A 242 11.07 6.18 -3.07
N THR A 243 9.99 6.46 -3.80
CA THR A 243 9.00 7.50 -3.44
C THR A 243 8.31 7.19 -2.12
N ILE A 244 7.84 5.95 -1.92
CA ILE A 244 7.18 5.50 -0.69
C ILE A 244 8.16 5.61 0.49
N LYS A 245 9.39 5.10 0.32
CA LYS A 245 10.43 5.12 1.35
C LYS A 245 10.79 6.55 1.74
N LYS A 246 11.07 7.41 0.75
CA LYS A 246 11.37 8.82 0.98
C LYS A 246 10.23 9.51 1.73
N THR A 247 8.99 9.27 1.33
CA THR A 247 7.81 9.85 1.98
C THR A 247 7.69 9.47 3.45
N ALA A 248 7.93 8.19 3.78
CA ALA A 248 7.95 7.73 5.16
C ALA A 248 9.11 8.33 5.98
N ILE A 249 10.31 8.41 5.40
CA ILE A 249 11.49 9.02 6.03
C ILE A 249 11.28 10.51 6.28
N ASP A 250 10.71 11.25 5.32
CA ASP A 250 10.45 12.69 5.46
C ASP A 250 9.45 12.95 6.59
N ALA A 251 8.44 12.09 6.76
CA ALA A 251 7.52 12.16 7.89
C ALA A 251 8.25 11.91 9.23
N LEU A 252 9.10 10.88 9.30
CA LEU A 252 9.91 10.62 10.50
C LEU A 252 10.85 11.79 10.84
N LYS A 253 11.53 12.37 9.83
CA LYS A 253 12.42 13.52 10.02
C LYS A 253 11.66 14.72 10.59
N ALA A 254 10.45 14.96 10.11
CA ALA A 254 9.61 16.03 10.61
C ALA A 254 9.14 15.77 12.04
N SER A 255 8.72 14.55 12.37
CA SER A 255 8.22 14.19 13.70
C SER A 255 9.32 14.13 14.77
N THR A 256 10.53 13.68 14.41
CA THR A 256 11.66 13.53 15.35
C THR A 256 12.54 14.79 15.43
N GLY A 257 12.42 15.70 14.46
CA GLY A 257 13.36 16.81 14.29
C GLY A 257 14.79 16.39 13.93
N ASN A 258 15.04 15.09 13.69
CA ASN A 258 16.37 14.54 13.42
C ASN A 258 16.57 14.32 11.90
N PRO A 259 17.40 15.13 11.21
CA PRO A 259 17.61 15.00 9.77
C PRO A 259 18.36 13.73 9.37
N CYS A 260 18.99 13.05 10.33
CA CYS A 260 19.74 11.80 10.12
C CYS A 260 18.91 10.54 10.39
N ILE A 261 17.62 10.67 10.76
CA ILE A 261 16.76 9.50 10.98
C ILE A 261 16.47 8.78 9.65
N THR A 262 16.35 7.46 9.73
CA THR A 262 16.08 6.53 8.62
C THR A 262 15.06 5.48 9.07
N LEU A 263 14.53 4.68 8.14
CA LEU A 263 13.64 3.56 8.49
C LEU A 263 14.35 2.48 9.32
N HIS A 264 15.68 2.36 9.21
CA HIS A 264 16.45 1.42 10.04
C HIS A 264 16.34 1.75 11.54
N HIS A 265 16.21 3.03 11.90
CA HIS A 265 15.98 3.43 13.28
C HIS A 265 14.60 3.00 13.82
N ALA A 266 13.59 2.86 12.96
CA ALA A 266 12.30 2.26 13.35
C ALA A 266 12.47 0.77 13.70
N ARG A 267 13.34 0.06 12.97
CA ARG A 267 13.72 -1.31 13.29
C ARG A 267 14.53 -1.40 14.60
N HIS A 268 15.43 -0.44 14.88
CA HIS A 268 16.07 -0.32 16.18
C HIS A 268 15.05 -0.11 17.30
N ALA A 269 14.07 0.77 17.12
CA ALA A 269 13.00 0.98 18.09
C ALA A 269 12.23 -0.33 18.35
N ALA A 270 11.84 -1.05 17.31
CA ALA A 270 11.19 -2.36 17.43
C ALA A 270 12.00 -3.34 18.28
N ALA A 271 13.32 -3.44 18.01
CA ALA A 271 14.22 -4.31 18.75
C ALA A 271 14.31 -3.96 20.24
N ASN A 272 14.48 -2.67 20.56
CA ASN A 272 14.59 -2.21 21.94
C ASN A 272 13.28 -2.44 22.70
N ARG A 273 12.13 -2.13 22.10
CA ARG A 273 10.81 -2.39 22.71
C ARG A 273 10.60 -3.86 23.04
N VAL A 274 10.85 -4.76 22.09
CA VAL A 274 10.71 -6.21 22.32
C VAL A 274 11.69 -6.69 23.38
N ALA A 275 12.93 -6.19 23.38
CA ALA A 275 13.93 -6.56 24.36
C ALA A 275 13.56 -6.08 25.78
N LEU A 276 13.08 -4.84 25.94
CA LEU A 276 12.61 -4.29 27.21
C LEU A 276 11.40 -5.07 27.74
N ALA A 277 10.42 -5.36 26.87
CA ALA A 277 9.25 -6.16 27.22
C ALA A 277 9.60 -7.58 27.65
N LEU A 278 10.55 -8.23 26.96
CA LEU A 278 11.07 -9.53 27.38
C LEU A 278 11.89 -9.45 28.67
N GLY A 279 12.62 -8.35 28.87
CA GLY A 279 13.44 -8.08 30.06
C GLY A 279 12.61 -7.87 31.32
N GLY A 280 11.41 -7.31 31.19
CA GLY A 280 10.61 -6.84 32.32
C GLY A 280 11.25 -5.63 33.01
N THR A 281 11.98 -4.82 32.23
CA THR A 281 12.86 -3.77 32.73
C THR A 281 12.46 -2.44 32.12
N SER A 282 12.41 -1.39 32.93
CA SER A 282 12.18 -0.02 32.48
C SER A 282 13.29 0.88 33.03
N PRO A 283 14.47 0.93 32.38
CA PRO A 283 15.51 1.88 32.75
C PRO A 283 14.95 3.31 32.75
N GLY A 284 15.23 4.10 33.79
CA GLY A 284 14.55 5.38 34.06
C GLY A 284 14.71 6.47 32.98
N MET A 285 15.65 6.29 32.04
CA MET A 285 15.90 7.21 30.92
C MET A 285 15.25 6.75 29.59
N TRP A 286 14.52 5.63 29.58
CA TRP A 286 13.81 5.10 28.39
C TRP A 286 12.27 5.19 28.47
N PRO A 287 11.64 6.17 29.16
CA PRO A 287 10.20 6.12 29.43
C PRO A 287 9.34 6.13 28.15
N GLY A 288 9.79 6.75 27.05
CA GLY A 288 9.07 6.73 25.77
C GLY A 288 9.10 5.39 25.00
N LEU A 289 9.86 4.40 25.49
CA LEU A 289 9.95 3.05 24.94
C LEU A 289 9.52 1.98 25.94
N SER A 290 9.60 2.27 27.25
CA SER A 290 9.24 1.36 28.33
C SER A 290 7.89 1.67 29.01
N GLY A 291 7.45 2.94 29.00
CA GLY A 291 6.34 3.44 29.82
C GLY A 291 4.94 3.06 29.30
N GLU A 292 4.74 2.97 27.99
CA GLU A 292 3.44 2.59 27.41
C GLU A 292 3.33 1.09 27.11
N ALA A 293 4.45 0.43 26.79
CA ALA A 293 4.54 -1.01 26.53
C ALA A 293 4.21 -1.89 27.75
N ALA A 294 4.19 -1.31 28.96
CA ALA A 294 3.82 -2.01 30.20
C ALA A 294 2.38 -1.73 30.67
N ALA A 295 1.79 -0.60 30.26
CA ALA A 295 0.49 -0.15 30.78
C ALA A 295 -0.70 -0.42 29.83
N THR A 296 -0.44 -0.64 28.53
CA THR A 296 -1.51 -0.82 27.52
C THR A 296 -1.51 -2.18 26.83
N ASP A 297 -0.42 -2.95 26.90
CA ASP A 297 -0.32 -4.26 26.23
C ASP A 297 -0.88 -5.39 27.10
N ASN A 298 -2.06 -5.89 26.73
CA ASN A 298 -2.71 -7.04 27.38
C ASN A 298 -1.99 -8.38 27.09
N LYS A 299 -0.94 -8.38 26.26
CA LYS A 299 -0.24 -9.60 25.84
C LYS A 299 0.94 -9.89 26.73
N ASN A 300 0.97 -11.11 27.27
CA ASN A 300 2.14 -11.64 27.94
C ASN A 300 3.23 -11.98 26.89
N ILE A 301 4.05 -10.98 26.52
CA ILE A 301 5.05 -11.08 25.46
C ILE A 301 6.07 -12.22 25.68
N PRO A 302 6.61 -12.45 26.89
CA PRO A 302 7.44 -13.62 27.17
C PRO A 302 6.72 -14.94 26.85
N ALA A 303 5.52 -15.17 27.38
CA ALA A 303 4.74 -16.38 27.08
C ALA A 303 4.46 -16.50 25.57
N PHE A 304 4.15 -15.40 24.90
CA PHE A 304 3.79 -15.38 23.49
C PHE A 304 4.97 -15.71 22.57
N LEU A 305 6.17 -15.17 22.85
CA LEU A 305 7.37 -15.40 22.03
C LEU A 305 8.16 -16.65 22.41
N LEU A 306 8.14 -17.04 23.69
CA LEU A 306 8.96 -18.12 24.23
C LEU A 306 8.18 -19.35 24.67
N GLY A 307 6.84 -19.25 24.80
CA GLY A 307 5.99 -20.28 25.40
C GLY A 307 6.12 -20.37 26.93
N ASP A 308 6.83 -19.43 27.56
CA ASP A 308 7.16 -19.45 29.00
C ASP A 308 7.52 -18.04 29.49
N ASN A 309 7.27 -17.76 30.77
CA ASN A 309 7.58 -16.49 31.44
C ASN A 309 8.84 -16.55 32.29
N ARG A 310 9.43 -17.74 32.49
CA ARG A 310 10.62 -17.88 33.33
C ARG A 310 11.83 -17.13 32.72
N PRO A 311 12.68 -16.51 33.57
CA PRO A 311 13.94 -15.94 33.11
C PRO A 311 14.78 -16.98 32.34
N SER A 312 15.22 -16.64 31.14
CA SER A 312 15.96 -17.55 30.27
C SER A 312 16.88 -16.80 29.31
N ARG A 313 18.03 -17.40 28.98
CA ARG A 313 18.93 -16.95 27.89
C ARG A 313 18.23 -16.93 26.52
N ARG A 314 17.07 -17.60 26.40
CA ARG A 314 16.25 -17.60 25.17
C ARG A 314 15.68 -16.22 24.84
N LYS A 315 15.57 -15.28 25.80
CA LYS A 315 15.06 -13.92 25.56
C LYS A 315 15.86 -13.18 24.47
N SER A 316 17.19 -13.19 24.55
CA SER A 316 18.03 -12.55 23.53
C SER A 316 17.94 -13.24 22.17
N TRP A 317 17.76 -14.57 22.15
CA TRP A 317 17.48 -15.32 20.92
C TRP A 317 16.11 -14.99 20.33
N ALA A 318 15.09 -14.71 21.14
CA ALA A 318 13.78 -14.30 20.65
C ALA A 318 13.87 -12.95 19.92
N VAL A 319 14.60 -11.97 20.46
CA VAL A 319 14.85 -10.69 19.76
C VAL A 319 15.64 -10.91 18.48
N ALA A 320 16.71 -11.71 18.52
CA ALA A 320 17.49 -12.05 17.32
C ALA A 320 16.61 -12.74 16.25
N ARG A 321 15.74 -13.67 16.64
CA ARG A 321 14.80 -14.35 15.73
C ARG A 321 13.76 -13.39 15.18
N PHE A 322 13.21 -12.49 15.99
CA PHE A 322 12.27 -11.44 15.58
C PHE A 322 12.86 -10.57 14.46
N LEU A 323 14.13 -10.17 14.62
CA LEU A 323 14.87 -9.36 13.65
C LEU A 323 15.44 -10.18 12.48
N GLY A 324 15.56 -11.50 12.59
CA GLY A 324 16.18 -12.35 11.58
C GLY A 324 17.72 -12.34 11.59
N HIS A 325 18.33 -12.14 12.76
CA HIS A 325 19.77 -12.23 12.95
C HIS A 325 20.22 -13.67 13.19
N ALA A 326 21.25 -14.09 12.48
CA ALA A 326 21.86 -15.42 12.66
C ALA A 326 22.64 -15.54 13.98
N ARG A 327 23.13 -14.41 14.52
CA ARG A 327 23.92 -14.37 15.76
C ARG A 327 23.30 -13.38 16.75
N ILE A 328 23.21 -13.78 18.02
CA ILE A 328 22.74 -12.89 19.10
C ILE A 328 23.65 -11.66 19.23
N LEU A 329 24.95 -11.83 19.00
CA LEU A 329 25.95 -10.76 19.16
C LEU A 329 25.60 -9.53 18.31
N THR A 330 25.09 -9.73 17.08
CA THR A 330 24.63 -8.64 16.22
C THR A 330 23.50 -7.85 16.89
N THR A 331 22.55 -8.54 17.51
CA THR A 331 21.45 -7.90 18.26
C THR A 331 21.95 -7.13 19.47
N LEU A 332 22.76 -7.75 20.32
CA LEU A 332 23.22 -7.11 21.57
C LEU A 332 24.11 -5.90 21.29
N ARG A 333 24.99 -5.99 20.29
CA ARG A 333 25.96 -4.95 19.97
C ARG A 333 25.33 -3.74 19.29
N ASN A 334 24.45 -3.98 18.32
CA ASN A 334 24.03 -2.94 17.38
C ASN A 334 22.62 -2.43 17.64
N TYR A 335 21.78 -3.20 18.36
CA TYR A 335 20.37 -2.88 18.51
C TYR A 335 19.98 -2.56 19.95
N MET A 336 20.50 -3.28 20.95
CA MET A 336 20.09 -3.09 22.34
C MET A 336 20.84 -1.91 22.99
N HIS A 337 20.41 -0.69 22.67
CA HIS A 337 21.06 0.54 23.12
C HIS A 337 20.89 0.80 24.63
N PHE A 338 19.84 0.25 25.26
CA PHE A 338 19.57 0.42 26.69
C PHE A 338 20.48 -0.41 27.62
N LEU A 339 21.33 -1.32 27.09
CA LEU A 339 22.09 -2.26 27.92
C LEU A 339 23.04 -1.58 28.91
N GLY A 340 23.66 -0.46 28.51
CA GLY A 340 24.56 0.29 29.39
C GLY A 340 23.82 0.87 30.59
N GLU A 341 22.71 1.56 30.34
CA GLU A 341 21.89 2.15 31.40
C GLU A 341 21.20 1.10 32.27
N TRP A 342 20.80 -0.02 31.67
CA TRP A 342 20.27 -1.13 32.45
C TRP A 342 21.34 -1.71 33.39
N ALA A 343 22.59 -1.84 32.93
CA ALA A 343 23.69 -2.21 33.81
C ALA A 343 23.92 -1.18 34.93
N ASP A 344 23.83 0.12 34.61
CA ASP A 344 23.95 1.21 35.59
C ASP A 344 22.84 1.18 36.64
N SER A 345 21.65 0.69 36.30
CA SER A 345 20.52 0.58 37.25
C SER A 345 20.75 -0.42 38.38
N PHE A 346 21.69 -1.36 38.22
CA PHE A 346 22.09 -2.30 39.27
C PHE A 346 23.19 -1.75 40.19
N LYS A 347 23.73 -0.57 39.90
CA LYS A 347 24.81 0.03 40.66
C LYS A 347 24.29 1.18 41.53
N GLU A 348 24.54 1.10 42.83
CA GLU A 348 24.36 2.25 43.72
C GLU A 348 25.54 3.21 43.54
N TRP A 349 25.26 4.38 42.96
CA TRP A 349 26.26 5.43 42.76
C TRP A 349 26.36 6.30 44.03
N GLY A 350 27.52 6.33 44.68
CA GLY A 350 27.77 7.24 45.80
C GLY A 350 27.98 8.68 45.34
N GLU A 351 27.90 9.65 46.25
CA GLU A 351 28.18 11.07 45.95
C GLU A 351 29.59 11.30 45.36
N ARG A 352 30.55 10.42 45.69
CA ARG A 352 31.94 10.48 45.17
C ARG A 352 32.09 9.88 43.76
N ASP A 353 31.11 9.10 43.30
CA ASP A 353 31.13 8.47 41.97
C ASP A 353 30.44 9.34 40.91
N ARG A 354 29.71 10.39 41.33
CA ARG A 354 29.14 11.39 40.41
C ARG A 354 30.28 12.27 39.93
N ALA A 355 30.60 12.17 38.63
CA ALA A 355 31.66 12.97 38.04
C ALA A 355 31.45 14.46 38.39
N PRO A 356 32.47 15.15 38.96
CA PRO A 356 32.38 16.58 39.21
C PRO A 356 32.08 17.28 37.88
N HIS A 357 31.26 18.34 37.90
CA HIS A 357 30.95 19.13 36.69
C HIS A 357 32.22 19.38 35.88
N LEU A 358 32.35 18.66 34.76
CA LEU A 358 33.54 18.70 33.93
C LEU A 358 33.57 20.06 33.24
N ARG A 359 34.58 20.89 33.58
CA ARG A 359 34.66 22.33 33.23
C ARG A 359 34.56 22.67 31.74
N HIS A 360 34.66 21.69 30.86
CA HIS A 360 34.62 21.85 29.41
C HIS A 360 33.61 20.92 28.72
N ILE A 361 32.68 20.33 29.47
CA ILE A 361 31.62 19.49 28.91
C ILE A 361 30.32 20.27 28.85
N THR A 362 29.78 20.33 27.64
CA THR A 362 28.43 20.80 27.38
C THR A 362 27.43 19.74 27.83
N VAL A 363 26.75 19.97 28.94
CA VAL A 363 25.65 19.12 29.41
C VAL A 363 24.42 19.45 28.56
N LEU A 364 24.03 18.52 27.69
CA LEU A 364 22.91 18.72 26.76
C LEU A 364 21.57 18.91 27.49
N ASP A 365 21.40 18.33 28.68
CA ASP A 365 20.20 18.49 29.50
C ASP A 365 19.96 19.93 30.00
N ASN A 366 21.00 20.77 29.97
CA ASN A 366 20.90 22.19 30.33
C ASN A 366 20.33 23.05 29.19
N PHE A 367 20.23 22.50 27.97
CA PHE A 367 19.64 23.21 26.85
C PHE A 367 18.12 23.09 26.93
N PRO A 368 17.37 24.14 26.57
CA PRO A 368 15.94 24.01 26.42
C PRO A 368 15.66 22.88 25.45
N ARG A 369 14.84 21.91 25.90
CA ARG A 369 14.32 20.90 24.98
C ARG A 369 13.65 21.67 23.85
N ALA A 370 14.02 21.37 22.60
CA ALA A 370 13.30 21.89 21.47
C ALA A 370 11.81 21.60 21.74
N ALA A 371 10.95 22.62 21.62
CA ALA A 371 9.52 22.39 21.68
C ALA A 371 9.25 21.25 20.70
N ALA A 372 8.53 20.22 21.15
CA ALA A 372 8.01 19.24 20.22
C ALA A 372 7.39 20.07 19.09
N LEU A 373 7.72 19.73 17.84
CA LEU A 373 6.88 20.17 16.75
C LEU A 373 5.53 19.52 17.03
N GLU A 374 4.71 20.21 17.83
CA GLU A 374 3.28 20.12 17.76
C GLU A 374 2.97 20.62 16.35
N ALA A 375 3.22 19.75 15.37
CA ALA A 375 2.37 19.73 14.22
C ALA A 375 0.97 19.71 14.84
N ASP A 376 0.24 20.82 14.66
CA ASP A 376 -1.11 21.00 15.13
C ASP A 376 -2.00 19.92 14.49
N LEU A 377 -1.88 18.73 15.05
CA LEU A 377 -2.53 17.47 14.69
C LEU A 377 -3.56 17.12 15.77
N SER A 378 -3.89 18.10 16.63
CA SER A 378 -5.02 18.06 17.57
C SER A 378 -6.36 17.98 16.83
N GLY A 379 -6.38 18.42 15.56
CA GLY A 379 -7.44 18.07 14.63
C GLY A 379 -7.39 16.58 14.32
N SER A 380 -8.51 15.87 14.54
CA SER A 380 -8.77 14.59 13.91
C SER A 380 -8.25 14.62 12.48
N VAL A 381 -7.42 13.64 12.08
CA VAL A 381 -6.98 13.47 10.69
C VAL A 381 -8.19 13.74 9.81
N PRO A 382 -8.21 14.83 9.02
CA PRO A 382 -9.39 15.13 8.23
C PRO A 382 -9.68 13.89 7.39
N ALA A 383 -10.87 13.31 7.56
CA ALA A 383 -11.33 12.23 6.72
C ALA A 383 -11.34 12.80 5.30
N MET A 384 -10.26 12.55 4.57
CA MET A 384 -10.07 13.17 3.27
C MET A 384 -10.87 12.33 2.29
N VAL A 385 -12.17 12.63 2.25
CA VAL A 385 -13.16 11.99 1.39
C VAL A 385 -12.80 12.36 -0.04
N ALA A 386 -12.18 11.43 -0.76
CA ALA A 386 -12.02 11.59 -2.20
C ALA A 386 -13.42 11.51 -2.83
N PRO A 387 -13.74 12.39 -3.81
CA PRO A 387 -15.00 12.28 -4.54
C PRO A 387 -15.08 10.89 -5.21
N PRO A 388 -16.26 10.26 -5.23
CA PRO A 388 -16.39 8.90 -5.73
C PRO A 388 -16.19 8.86 -7.25
N SER A 389 -15.11 8.24 -7.71
CA SER A 389 -14.85 7.98 -9.13
C SER A 389 -15.35 6.58 -9.55
N PRO A 390 -15.59 6.34 -10.85
CA PRO A 390 -15.96 5.01 -11.35
C PRO A 390 -14.94 3.93 -10.91
N TYR A 391 -13.66 4.28 -10.85
CA TYR A 391 -12.61 3.40 -10.37
C TYR A 391 -12.81 2.99 -8.90
N THR A 392 -13.03 3.97 -8.00
CA THR A 392 -13.25 3.71 -6.57
C THR A 392 -14.55 2.97 -6.32
N LEU A 393 -15.63 3.32 -7.04
CA LEU A 393 -16.93 2.65 -6.87
C LEU A 393 -16.92 1.22 -7.43
N LEU A 394 -16.14 0.94 -8.47
CA LEU A 394 -16.00 -0.42 -8.98
C LEU A 394 -15.21 -1.30 -8.00
N LYS A 395 -14.17 -0.75 -7.37
CA LYS A 395 -13.48 -1.40 -6.23
C LYS A 395 -14.43 -1.68 -5.08
N PHE A 396 -15.31 -0.73 -4.75
CA PHE A 396 -16.35 -0.91 -3.73
C PHE A 396 -17.27 -2.08 -4.08
N MET A 397 -17.83 -2.11 -5.29
CA MET A 397 -18.69 -3.20 -5.74
C MET A 397 -17.99 -4.55 -5.69
N ARG A 398 -16.70 -4.61 -6.04
CA ARG A 398 -15.92 -5.85 -5.96
C ARG A 398 -15.72 -6.32 -4.52
N LEU A 399 -15.45 -5.42 -3.57
CA LEU A 399 -15.34 -5.80 -2.15
C LEU A 399 -16.66 -6.36 -1.62
N VAL A 400 -17.79 -5.72 -1.98
CA VAL A 400 -19.13 -6.21 -1.64
C VAL A 400 -19.42 -7.57 -2.28
N ALA A 401 -19.06 -7.76 -3.56
CA ALA A 401 -19.18 -9.03 -4.27
C ALA A 401 -18.37 -10.17 -3.61
N ARG A 402 -17.37 -9.81 -2.80
CA ARG A 402 -16.52 -10.74 -2.05
C ARG A 402 -16.98 -10.94 -0.60
N GLY A 403 -18.16 -10.42 -0.26
CA GLY A 403 -18.81 -10.63 1.04
C GLY A 403 -18.52 -9.56 2.08
N ARG A 404 -17.80 -8.47 1.74
CA ARG A 404 -17.61 -7.36 2.69
C ARG A 404 -18.91 -6.56 2.87
N PRO A 405 -19.28 -6.19 4.10
CA PRO A 405 -20.37 -5.25 4.34
C PRO A 405 -20.14 -3.92 3.61
N CYS A 406 -21.19 -3.31 3.08
CA CYS A 406 -21.10 -2.02 2.36
C CYS A 406 -20.44 -0.92 3.20
N LYS A 407 -20.84 -0.80 4.47
CA LYS A 407 -20.26 0.18 5.40
C LYS A 407 -18.74 0.01 5.54
N GLU A 408 -18.27 -1.22 5.69
CA GLU A 408 -16.85 -1.55 5.82
C GLU A 408 -16.09 -1.29 4.49
N ALA A 409 -16.67 -1.70 3.36
CA ALA A 409 -16.09 -1.47 2.04
C ALA A 409 -15.96 0.04 1.71
N GLY A 410 -16.97 0.84 2.07
CA GLY A 410 -16.94 2.29 1.88
C GLY A 410 -15.89 2.96 2.76
N MET A 411 -15.87 2.61 4.06
CA MET A 411 -14.85 3.06 5.00
C MET A 411 -13.45 2.79 4.48
N PHE A 412 -13.12 1.54 4.12
CA PHE A 412 -11.79 1.17 3.66
C PHE A 412 -11.33 1.83 2.34
N LEU A 413 -12.28 2.22 1.49
CA LEU A 413 -11.98 2.96 0.28
C LEU A 413 -11.97 4.49 0.49
N GLY A 414 -12.16 4.95 1.73
CA GLY A 414 -12.17 6.38 2.08
C GLY A 414 -13.40 7.12 1.55
N LEU A 415 -14.51 6.40 1.33
CA LEU A 415 -15.77 7.00 0.92
C LEU A 415 -16.51 7.57 2.13
N ASP A 416 -17.12 8.74 1.97
CA ASP A 416 -18.01 9.32 2.98
C ASP A 416 -19.14 8.35 3.35
N ALA A 417 -19.55 8.36 4.61
CA ALA A 417 -20.62 7.48 5.10
C ALA A 417 -21.96 7.78 4.41
N GLY A 418 -22.28 9.05 4.17
CA GLY A 418 -23.47 9.47 3.44
C GLY A 418 -23.46 9.02 1.97
N ILE A 419 -22.30 9.12 1.31
CA ILE A 419 -22.08 8.61 -0.05
C ILE A 419 -22.25 7.08 -0.07
N THR A 420 -21.62 6.37 0.87
CA THR A 420 -21.68 4.91 1.01
C THR A 420 -23.11 4.42 1.19
N ASN A 421 -23.89 5.08 2.07
CA ASN A 421 -25.29 4.72 2.32
C ASN A 421 -26.16 4.89 1.07
N LYS A 422 -25.99 6.00 0.33
CA LYS A 422 -26.74 6.23 -0.92
C LYS A 422 -26.38 5.22 -2.00
N LEU A 423 -25.10 4.86 -2.10
CA LEU A 423 -24.63 3.84 -3.04
C LEU A 423 -25.22 2.47 -2.70
N GLU A 424 -25.19 2.09 -1.43
CA GLU A 424 -25.81 0.85 -0.95
C GLU A 424 -27.31 0.82 -1.28
N GLU A 425 -28.03 1.91 -1.02
CA GLU A 425 -29.46 2.02 -1.30
C GLU A 425 -29.76 1.85 -2.80
N MET A 426 -28.99 2.52 -3.66
CA MET A 426 -29.10 2.37 -5.11
C MET A 426 -28.84 0.93 -5.55
N LEU A 427 -27.76 0.30 -5.07
CA LEU A 427 -27.41 -1.07 -5.46
C LEU A 427 -28.42 -2.09 -4.97
N ARG A 428 -29.00 -1.88 -3.79
CA ARG A 428 -30.07 -2.71 -3.23
C ARG A 428 -31.33 -2.60 -4.08
N ALA A 429 -31.70 -1.38 -4.48
CA ALA A 429 -32.84 -1.14 -5.37
C ALA A 429 -32.64 -1.77 -6.76
N VAL A 430 -31.42 -1.73 -7.31
CA VAL A 430 -31.09 -2.46 -8.55
C VAL A 430 -31.16 -3.98 -8.35
N GLY A 431 -30.58 -4.48 -7.25
CA GLY A 431 -30.55 -5.91 -6.92
C GLY A 431 -31.95 -6.53 -6.74
N GLN A 432 -32.91 -5.76 -6.23
CA GLN A 432 -34.31 -6.18 -6.09
C GLN A 432 -35.07 -6.24 -7.43
N LYS A 433 -34.64 -5.48 -8.44
CA LYS A 433 -35.30 -5.42 -9.76
C LYS A 433 -34.74 -6.45 -10.73
N VAL A 434 -33.43 -6.69 -10.70
CA VAL A 434 -32.72 -7.48 -11.71
C VAL A 434 -32.95 -8.97 -11.51
N ILE A 435 -33.38 -9.65 -12.58
CA ILE A 435 -33.58 -11.10 -12.59
C ILE A 435 -32.23 -11.79 -12.78
N VAL A 436 -31.81 -12.52 -11.74
CA VAL A 436 -30.61 -13.36 -11.78
C VAL A 436 -31.04 -14.83 -11.80
N ARG A 437 -30.81 -15.53 -12.91
CA ARG A 437 -31.09 -16.98 -12.99
C ARG A 437 -30.17 -17.76 -12.06
N LYS A 438 -30.73 -18.69 -11.28
CA LYS A 438 -29.95 -19.65 -10.47
C LYS A 438 -29.00 -20.43 -11.37
N ILE A 439 -27.73 -20.58 -10.95
CA ILE A 439 -26.79 -21.52 -11.55
C ILE A 439 -26.61 -22.65 -10.55
N GLU A 440 -26.95 -23.88 -10.94
CA GLU A 440 -26.61 -25.07 -10.16
C GLU A 440 -25.09 -25.18 -10.03
N GLY A 441 -24.59 -25.33 -8.79
CA GLY A 441 -23.18 -25.64 -8.51
C GLY A 441 -22.20 -24.45 -8.37
N ARG A 442 -22.65 -23.19 -8.44
CA ARG A 442 -21.79 -21.99 -8.18
C ARG A 442 -22.29 -21.06 -7.08
N VAL A 443 -23.37 -21.43 -6.41
CA VAL A 443 -24.10 -20.58 -5.46
C VAL A 443 -23.87 -21.16 -4.06
N ASN A 444 -23.10 -20.48 -3.22
CA ASN A 444 -23.06 -20.76 -1.78
C ASN A 444 -24.34 -20.19 -1.15
N GLU A 445 -24.84 -20.72 -0.03
CA GLU A 445 -26.03 -20.19 0.68
C GLU A 445 -25.94 -18.67 0.92
N ALA A 446 -24.74 -18.15 1.21
CA ALA A 446 -24.49 -16.71 1.39
C ALA A 446 -24.80 -15.84 0.14
N THR A 447 -24.78 -16.43 -1.05
CA THR A 447 -25.13 -15.72 -2.31
C THR A 447 -26.64 -15.68 -2.57
N GLU A 448 -27.43 -16.60 -1.98
CA GLU A 448 -28.90 -16.58 -2.12
C GLU A 448 -29.56 -15.53 -1.22
N SER A 449 -28.96 -15.22 -0.06
CA SER A 449 -29.46 -14.21 0.88
C SER A 449 -28.92 -12.79 0.63
N SER A 450 -28.00 -12.63 -0.32
CA SER A 450 -27.35 -11.35 -0.56
C SER A 450 -28.30 -10.36 -1.27
N PRO A 451 -28.38 -9.09 -0.84
CA PRO A 451 -29.19 -8.07 -1.52
C PRO A 451 -28.61 -7.63 -2.87
N PHE A 452 -27.43 -8.14 -3.27
CA PHE A 452 -26.73 -7.76 -4.51
C PHE A 452 -26.41 -8.98 -5.39
N PRO A 453 -27.41 -9.82 -5.76
CA PRO A 453 -27.15 -11.10 -6.43
C PRO A 453 -26.44 -10.95 -7.80
N PHE A 454 -26.61 -9.80 -8.45
CA PHE A 454 -25.99 -9.51 -9.75
C PHE A 454 -24.46 -9.32 -9.66
N LEU A 455 -23.92 -8.91 -8.51
CA LEU A 455 -22.48 -8.68 -8.37
C LEU A 455 -21.68 -9.99 -8.44
N TYR A 456 -22.24 -11.10 -7.96
CA TYR A 456 -21.62 -12.43 -8.04
C TYR A 456 -21.56 -13.01 -9.46
N ARG A 457 -22.25 -12.37 -10.42
CA ARG A 457 -22.22 -12.76 -11.84
C ARG A 457 -21.03 -12.18 -12.59
N VAL A 458 -20.40 -11.16 -12.03
CA VAL A 458 -19.16 -10.60 -12.59
C VAL A 458 -18.00 -11.48 -12.14
N THR A 459 -17.34 -12.11 -13.11
CA THR A 459 -16.22 -13.02 -12.87
C THR A 459 -14.98 -12.28 -12.35
N GLU A 460 -14.06 -12.97 -11.67
CA GLU A 460 -12.78 -12.36 -11.24
C GLU A 460 -11.97 -11.79 -12.41
N SER A 461 -11.98 -12.44 -13.58
CA SER A 461 -11.37 -11.90 -14.80
C SER A 461 -12.06 -10.63 -15.30
N ALA A 462 -13.39 -10.57 -15.21
CA ALA A 462 -14.15 -9.37 -15.57
C ALA A 462 -13.84 -8.22 -14.61
N TRP A 463 -13.84 -8.45 -13.29
CA TRP A 463 -13.46 -7.44 -12.30
C TRP A 463 -12.06 -6.86 -12.58
N LYS A 464 -11.05 -7.72 -12.79
CA LYS A 464 -9.69 -7.27 -13.11
C LYS A 464 -9.67 -6.39 -14.37
N ARG A 465 -10.37 -6.80 -15.43
CA ARG A 465 -10.45 -6.06 -16.70
C ARG A 465 -11.15 -4.71 -16.54
N LEU A 466 -12.30 -4.68 -15.87
CA LEU A 466 -13.08 -3.45 -15.67
C LEU A 466 -12.34 -2.45 -14.77
N ILE A 467 -11.68 -2.92 -13.70
CA ILE A 467 -10.86 -2.06 -12.82
C ILE A 467 -9.65 -1.51 -13.57
N LYS A 468 -8.99 -2.32 -14.40
CA LYS A 468 -7.90 -1.84 -15.26
C LYS A 468 -8.38 -0.79 -16.25
N CYS A 469 -9.57 -0.99 -16.83
CA CYS A 469 -10.19 -0.04 -17.75
C CYS A 469 -10.42 1.33 -17.08
N THR A 470 -11.00 1.35 -15.88
CA THR A 470 -11.29 2.60 -15.15
C THR A 470 -10.05 3.25 -14.55
N ALA A 471 -9.00 2.49 -14.21
CA ALA A 471 -7.75 3.03 -13.68
C ALA A 471 -7.03 3.96 -14.67
N SER A 472 -7.16 3.70 -15.98
CA SER A 472 -6.51 4.47 -17.04
C SER A 472 -7.30 5.70 -17.51
N MET A 473 -8.41 6.04 -16.85
CA MET A 473 -9.28 7.14 -17.27
C MET A 473 -8.94 8.41 -16.48
N GLU A 474 -8.18 9.30 -17.10
CA GLU A 474 -7.82 10.63 -16.56
C GLU A 474 -8.86 11.72 -16.86
N LYS A 475 -10.01 11.36 -17.45
CA LYS A 475 -11.03 12.33 -17.86
C LYS A 475 -11.85 12.81 -16.67
N ASP A 476 -12.07 14.12 -16.59
CA ASP A 476 -13.08 14.70 -15.72
C ASP A 476 -14.45 14.09 -16.02
N LEU A 477 -15.20 13.78 -14.96
CA LEU A 477 -16.55 13.29 -15.11
C LEU A 477 -17.46 14.44 -15.54
N PRO A 478 -18.27 14.26 -16.60
CA PRO A 478 -19.22 15.29 -17.00
C PRO A 478 -20.25 15.51 -15.90
N ALA A 479 -20.58 16.77 -15.64
CA ALA A 479 -21.64 17.16 -14.72
C ALA A 479 -23.00 16.93 -15.42
N ILE A 480 -23.79 15.99 -14.91
CA ILE A 480 -25.09 15.61 -15.48
C ILE A 480 -26.17 15.82 -14.43
N ASP A 481 -27.29 16.41 -14.82
CA ASP A 481 -28.43 16.69 -13.94
C ASP A 481 -29.23 15.41 -13.66
N VAL A 482 -28.69 14.54 -12.81
CA VAL A 482 -29.39 13.35 -12.32
C VAL A 482 -30.22 13.74 -11.09
N PRO A 483 -31.56 13.53 -11.07
CA PRO A 483 -32.41 14.03 -9.98
C PRO A 483 -32.07 13.44 -8.60
N SER A 484 -31.85 12.13 -8.51
CA SER A 484 -31.34 11.48 -7.29
C SER A 484 -30.70 10.13 -7.59
N HIS A 485 -29.98 9.56 -6.61
CA HIS A 485 -29.35 8.24 -6.75
C HIS A 485 -30.37 7.13 -7.01
N LEU A 486 -31.60 7.26 -6.52
CA LEU A 486 -32.67 6.30 -6.79
C LEU A 486 -33.25 6.42 -8.20
N HIS A 487 -33.21 7.60 -8.83
CA HIS A 487 -33.66 7.79 -10.21
C HIS A 487 -32.77 7.05 -11.20
N ILE A 488 -31.47 6.87 -10.91
CA ILE A 488 -30.55 6.03 -11.70
C ILE A 488 -31.13 4.61 -11.85
N THR A 489 -31.79 4.10 -10.81
CA THR A 489 -32.37 2.74 -10.80
C THR A 489 -33.57 2.60 -11.72
N TRP A 490 -34.17 3.70 -12.18
CA TRP A 490 -35.31 3.70 -13.09
C TRP A 490 -34.88 3.28 -14.51
N MET A 491 -33.63 3.61 -14.86
CA MET A 491 -33.05 3.21 -16.14
C MET A 491 -32.66 1.74 -16.19
N VAL A 492 -32.57 1.03 -15.06
CA VAL A 492 -32.16 -0.38 -15.02
C VAL A 492 -33.38 -1.29 -15.05
N GLY A 493 -33.57 -1.98 -16.18
CA GLY A 493 -34.62 -2.96 -16.38
C GLY A 493 -34.33 -4.33 -15.76
N ALA A 494 -35.38 -5.14 -15.57
CA ALA A 494 -35.30 -6.46 -14.95
C ALA A 494 -34.37 -7.45 -15.68
N SER A 495 -34.23 -7.32 -17.00
CA SER A 495 -33.32 -8.12 -17.81
C SER A 495 -31.93 -7.50 -17.99
N ARG A 496 -31.60 -6.47 -17.19
CA ARG A 496 -30.35 -5.66 -17.20
C ARG A 496 -30.23 -4.71 -18.39
N GLN A 497 -31.35 -4.40 -19.05
CA GLN A 497 -31.38 -3.37 -20.09
C GLN A 497 -31.23 -1.99 -19.45
N ILE A 498 -30.55 -1.08 -20.16
CA ILE A 498 -30.55 0.34 -19.82
C ILE A 498 -31.62 1.03 -20.67
N VAL A 499 -32.64 1.56 -20.00
CA VAL A 499 -33.88 2.11 -20.57
C VAL A 499 -33.90 3.63 -20.36
N MET A 500 -34.41 4.38 -21.33
CA MET A 500 -34.39 5.84 -21.39
C MET A 500 -35.72 6.38 -21.95
N TRP A 501 -36.26 7.42 -21.34
CA TRP A 501 -37.47 8.15 -21.76
C TRP A 501 -37.44 9.64 -21.39
N GLU A 502 -36.52 10.09 -20.53
CA GLU A 502 -36.33 11.50 -20.15
C GLU A 502 -35.00 12.04 -20.68
N GLU A 503 -34.93 13.34 -20.96
CA GLU A 503 -33.75 14.00 -21.55
C GLU A 503 -32.45 13.73 -20.77
N TRP A 504 -32.49 13.85 -19.43
CA TRP A 504 -31.31 13.61 -18.59
C TRP A 504 -30.79 12.16 -18.68
N GLN A 505 -31.66 11.20 -19.01
CA GLN A 505 -31.30 9.79 -19.16
C GLN A 505 -30.51 9.57 -20.46
N PHE A 506 -30.93 10.22 -21.55
CA PHE A 506 -30.17 10.21 -22.81
C PHE A 506 -28.82 10.93 -22.65
N ALA A 507 -28.80 12.11 -22.01
CA ALA A 507 -27.56 12.81 -21.70
C ALA A 507 -26.59 11.95 -20.88
N LEU A 508 -27.10 11.30 -19.83
CA LEU A 508 -26.34 10.39 -18.96
C LEU A 508 -25.74 9.22 -19.74
N MET A 509 -26.54 8.57 -20.59
CA MET A 509 -26.08 7.44 -21.38
C MET A 509 -25.03 7.85 -22.42
N ARG A 510 -25.25 8.98 -23.12
CA ARG A 510 -24.29 9.49 -24.12
C ARG A 510 -22.93 9.78 -23.48
N ALA A 511 -22.95 10.45 -22.33
CA ALA A 511 -21.76 10.76 -21.56
C ALA A 511 -21.01 9.51 -21.09
N MET A 512 -21.73 8.48 -20.62
CA MET A 512 -21.12 7.19 -20.23
C MET A 512 -20.39 6.54 -21.41
N LEU A 513 -21.05 6.49 -22.58
CA LEU A 513 -20.49 5.87 -23.77
C LEU A 513 -19.21 6.60 -24.24
N GLU A 514 -19.19 7.93 -24.18
CA GLU A 514 -18.00 8.74 -24.51
C GLU A 514 -16.88 8.61 -23.48
N TYR A 515 -17.24 8.57 -22.20
CA TYR A 515 -16.29 8.41 -21.10
C TYR A 515 -15.51 7.10 -21.26
N TYR A 516 -16.23 6.00 -21.50
CA TYR A 516 -15.62 4.67 -21.69
C TYR A 516 -15.11 4.41 -23.11
N GLY A 517 -15.30 5.34 -24.06
CA GLY A 517 -14.87 5.17 -25.45
C GLY A 517 -15.58 4.00 -26.16
N ILE A 518 -16.86 3.79 -25.87
CA ILE A 518 -17.66 2.70 -26.44
C ILE A 518 -18.07 3.08 -27.87
N ASP A 519 -17.61 2.26 -28.84
CA ASP A 519 -17.92 2.44 -30.25
C ASP A 519 -19.40 2.19 -30.59
N GLN A 520 -19.94 2.91 -31.58
CA GLN A 520 -21.35 2.80 -31.98
C GLN A 520 -21.72 1.42 -32.54
N SER A 521 -20.76 0.64 -33.05
CA SER A 521 -21.01 -0.76 -33.45
C SER A 521 -21.43 -1.67 -32.29
N ARG A 522 -21.20 -1.23 -31.05
CA ARG A 522 -21.44 -2.02 -29.83
C ARG A 522 -22.86 -1.99 -29.33
N TYR A 523 -23.63 -1.00 -29.76
CA TYR A 523 -24.97 -0.82 -29.26
C TYR A 523 -25.88 -0.26 -30.34
N GLN A 524 -27.17 -0.54 -30.20
CA GLN A 524 -28.20 0.23 -30.89
C GLN A 524 -29.24 0.71 -29.90
N VAL A 525 -29.92 1.79 -30.26
CA VAL A 525 -31.06 2.29 -29.48
C VAL A 525 -32.32 1.80 -30.17
N ILE A 526 -33.16 1.11 -29.42
CA ILE A 526 -34.45 0.62 -29.90
C ILE A 526 -35.58 1.27 -29.11
N HIS A 527 -36.73 1.49 -29.73
CA HIS A 527 -37.91 2.05 -29.07
C HIS A 527 -39.10 1.08 -29.05
N THR A 528 -40.04 1.34 -28.14
CA THR A 528 -41.34 0.66 -28.06
C THR A 528 -42.16 0.84 -29.34
N ASP A 529 -43.12 -0.05 -29.61
CA ASP A 529 -43.91 0.01 -30.85
C ASP A 529 -44.74 1.31 -30.95
N GLN A 530 -45.17 1.84 -29.81
CA GLN A 530 -45.73 3.19 -29.74
C GLN A 530 -44.62 4.21 -30.00
N VAL A 531 -44.75 4.92 -31.11
CA VAL A 531 -43.81 5.97 -31.52
C VAL A 531 -44.30 7.30 -30.97
N ASP A 532 -43.46 7.92 -30.14
CA ASP A 532 -43.62 9.29 -29.68
C ASP A 532 -42.58 10.17 -30.40
N PRO A 533 -42.99 11.11 -31.27
CA PRO A 533 -42.07 12.00 -31.98
C PRO A 533 -41.16 12.79 -31.05
N ASP A 534 -41.63 13.18 -29.87
CA ASP A 534 -40.85 13.97 -28.92
C ASP A 534 -39.73 13.14 -28.29
N LEU A 535 -40.00 11.86 -28.01
CA LEU A 535 -38.98 10.92 -27.54
C LEU A 535 -37.90 10.69 -28.60
N ILE A 536 -38.28 10.54 -29.87
CA ILE A 536 -37.32 10.35 -30.98
C ILE A 536 -36.47 11.60 -31.17
N ALA A 537 -37.09 12.79 -31.19
CA ALA A 537 -36.38 14.06 -31.29
C ALA A 537 -35.42 14.28 -30.11
N CYS A 538 -35.82 13.88 -28.90
CA CYS A 538 -34.97 13.92 -27.71
C CYS A 538 -33.75 12.98 -27.85
N ALA A 539 -33.96 11.76 -28.34
CA ALA A 539 -32.87 10.82 -28.59
C ALA A 539 -31.89 11.34 -29.67
N ASP A 540 -32.42 11.88 -30.77
CA ASP A 540 -31.62 12.47 -31.87
C ASP A 540 -30.77 13.65 -31.39
N LYS A 541 -31.31 14.51 -30.50
CA LYS A 541 -30.58 15.61 -29.86
C LYS A 541 -29.32 15.14 -29.13
N HIS A 542 -29.33 13.94 -28.56
CA HIS A 542 -28.19 13.33 -27.87
C HIS A 542 -27.37 12.36 -28.75
N GLY A 543 -27.59 12.40 -30.07
CA GLY A 543 -26.82 11.62 -31.05
C GLY A 543 -27.21 10.14 -31.10
N PHE A 544 -28.38 9.77 -30.58
CA PHE A 544 -28.94 8.45 -30.74
C PHE A 544 -29.91 8.42 -31.90
N LYS A 545 -29.90 7.35 -32.69
CA LYS A 545 -30.87 7.13 -33.77
C LYS A 545 -31.72 5.91 -33.40
N PRO A 546 -32.85 6.09 -32.69
CA PRO A 546 -33.68 4.97 -32.27
C PRO A 546 -34.28 4.26 -33.48
N MET A 547 -34.42 2.95 -33.40
CA MET A 547 -35.12 2.16 -34.40
C MET A 547 -36.21 1.27 -33.78
N PRO A 548 -37.20 0.80 -34.56
CA PRO A 548 -38.23 -0.08 -34.04
C PRO A 548 -37.61 -1.37 -33.48
N ARG A 549 -38.09 -1.85 -32.33
CA ARG A 549 -37.57 -3.08 -31.71
C ARG A 549 -37.58 -4.32 -32.63
N GLY A 550 -38.48 -4.36 -33.61
CA GLY A 550 -38.56 -5.42 -34.62
C GLY A 550 -37.44 -5.39 -35.67
N ALA A 551 -36.77 -4.25 -35.85
CA ALA A 551 -35.64 -4.11 -36.76
C ALA A 551 -34.34 -4.71 -36.19
N TRP A 552 -34.25 -4.85 -34.86
CA TRP A 552 -33.08 -5.42 -34.21
C TRP A 552 -33.12 -6.95 -34.23
N LYS A 553 -32.21 -7.56 -34.99
CA LYS A 553 -32.00 -9.02 -35.03
C LYS A 553 -30.85 -9.41 -34.12
N SER A 554 -31.18 -9.97 -32.96
CA SER A 554 -30.20 -10.57 -32.05
C SER A 554 -29.39 -11.67 -32.76
N LYS A 555 -28.06 -11.48 -32.90
CA LYS A 555 -27.14 -12.51 -33.44
C LYS A 555 -26.82 -13.59 -32.40
N VAL A 556 -27.82 -14.17 -31.74
CA VAL A 556 -27.58 -15.32 -30.86
C VAL A 556 -27.59 -16.59 -31.69
N LYS A 557 -26.40 -17.13 -32.01
CA LYS A 557 -26.26 -18.50 -32.55
C LYS A 557 -26.71 -19.50 -31.49
N LYS A 558 -27.97 -19.95 -31.53
CA LYS A 558 -28.34 -21.20 -30.86
C LYS A 558 -27.79 -22.36 -31.68
N LYS A 559 -26.89 -23.14 -31.09
CA LYS A 559 -26.59 -24.51 -31.55
C LYS A 559 -27.90 -25.29 -31.44
N SER A 560 -28.35 -25.82 -32.58
CA SER A 560 -29.53 -26.67 -32.80
C SER A 560 -30.90 -26.09 -32.43
N GLU A 561 -31.81 -26.20 -33.40
CA GLU A 561 -33.28 -25.99 -33.38
C GLU A 561 -33.82 -24.64 -33.91
N LYS A 562 -34.83 -24.79 -34.77
CA LYS A 562 -35.57 -23.79 -35.56
C LYS A 562 -35.57 -22.40 -34.92
N THR A 563 -34.95 -21.43 -35.59
CA THR A 563 -34.98 -20.01 -35.25
C THR A 563 -36.40 -19.45 -35.38
N ARG A 564 -37.15 -19.45 -34.27
CA ARG A 564 -38.28 -18.53 -34.10
C ARG A 564 -37.70 -17.13 -33.88
N GLU A 565 -37.89 -16.23 -34.85
CA GLU A 565 -37.56 -14.80 -34.69
C GLU A 565 -38.57 -14.17 -33.73
N THR A 566 -38.26 -14.17 -32.43
CA THR A 566 -39.03 -13.39 -31.43
C THR A 566 -38.50 -11.95 -31.40
N PRO A 567 -39.35 -10.92 -31.55
CA PRO A 567 -38.92 -9.53 -31.50
C PRO A 567 -38.27 -9.19 -30.15
N PHE A 568 -37.31 -8.28 -30.17
CA PHE A 568 -36.60 -7.88 -28.95
C PHE A 568 -37.56 -7.19 -27.97
N GLN A 569 -37.70 -7.72 -26.76
CA GLN A 569 -38.59 -7.17 -25.76
C GLN A 569 -37.88 -6.10 -24.92
N ILE A 570 -38.46 -4.90 -24.84
CA ILE A 570 -37.99 -3.82 -23.99
C ILE A 570 -38.59 -3.97 -22.59
N ASP A 571 -37.74 -3.97 -21.56
CA ASP A 571 -38.17 -4.14 -20.17
C ASP A 571 -39.24 -3.10 -19.78
N ALA A 572 -40.25 -3.53 -19.02
CA ALA A 572 -41.19 -2.62 -18.38
C ALA A 572 -40.51 -1.87 -17.24
N VAL A 573 -40.72 -0.57 -17.19
CA VAL A 573 -40.16 0.33 -16.17
C VAL A 573 -41.28 1.22 -15.65
N HIS A 574 -41.12 1.66 -14.40
CA HIS A 574 -42.13 2.43 -13.69
C HIS A 574 -41.52 3.71 -13.16
N ARG A 575 -42.22 4.83 -13.33
CA ARG A 575 -41.94 6.08 -12.64
C ARG A 575 -42.72 6.15 -11.33
N LEU A 576 -42.20 6.88 -10.36
CA LEU A 576 -42.92 7.17 -9.12
C LEU A 576 -43.65 8.50 -9.26
N GLU A 577 -44.98 8.49 -9.15
CA GLU A 577 -45.79 9.69 -9.02
C GLU A 577 -46.34 9.79 -7.58
N GLY A 578 -46.12 10.93 -6.93
CA GLY A 578 -46.51 11.14 -5.54
C GLY A 578 -45.78 10.19 -4.57
N ARG A 579 -46.42 9.89 -3.43
CA ARG A 579 -45.77 9.11 -2.35
C ARG A 579 -45.75 7.59 -2.59
N ARG A 580 -46.62 7.01 -3.45
CA ARG A 580 -46.74 5.54 -3.60
C ARG A 580 -47.25 5.01 -4.97
N GLU A 581 -47.60 5.83 -5.95
CA GLU A 581 -48.10 5.30 -7.23
C GLU A 581 -46.95 4.99 -8.19
N ARG A 582 -46.93 3.77 -8.73
CA ARG A 582 -45.99 3.32 -9.76
C ARG A 582 -46.70 3.36 -11.10
N VAL A 583 -46.41 4.37 -11.90
CA VAL A 583 -46.98 4.53 -13.25
C VAL A 583 -46.06 3.83 -14.25
N CYS A 584 -46.62 2.94 -15.07
CA CYS A 584 -45.89 2.29 -16.16
C CYS A 584 -45.48 3.35 -17.20
N VAL A 585 -44.25 3.27 -17.68
CA VAL A 585 -43.77 4.14 -18.76
C VAL A 585 -44.00 3.42 -20.07
N ASP A 586 -45.04 3.77 -20.81
CA ASP A 586 -45.44 3.02 -22.02
C ASP A 586 -44.53 3.30 -23.23
N VAL A 587 -44.05 4.53 -23.37
CA VAL A 587 -43.16 4.95 -24.47
C VAL A 587 -41.74 5.15 -23.96
N ARG A 588 -40.80 4.37 -24.50
CA ARG A 588 -39.40 4.36 -24.03
C ARG A 588 -38.43 3.76 -25.03
N CYS A 589 -37.16 4.14 -24.89
CA CYS A 589 -36.02 3.59 -25.61
C CYS A 589 -35.20 2.65 -24.72
N ALA A 590 -34.46 1.71 -25.31
CA ALA A 590 -33.50 0.87 -24.61
C ALA A 590 -32.21 0.67 -25.42
N ILE A 591 -31.11 0.48 -24.70
CA ILE A 591 -29.81 0.10 -25.28
C ILE A 591 -29.82 -1.40 -25.56
N ALA A 592 -29.87 -1.76 -26.85
CA ALA A 592 -29.61 -3.10 -27.33
C ALA A 592 -28.09 -3.32 -27.41
N TRP A 593 -27.54 -3.99 -26.39
CA TRP A 593 -26.10 -4.23 -26.28
C TRP A 593 -25.64 -5.44 -27.09
N SER A 594 -24.52 -5.29 -27.81
CA SER A 594 -23.85 -6.39 -28.50
C SER A 594 -22.74 -6.97 -27.63
N GLU A 595 -22.92 -8.22 -27.20
CA GLU A 595 -21.93 -8.94 -26.40
C GLU A 595 -20.72 -9.37 -27.26
N ASP A 596 -19.53 -9.30 -26.69
CA ASP A 596 -18.28 -9.70 -27.36
C ASP A 596 -17.25 -10.27 -26.37
N ASP A 597 -16.19 -10.86 -26.91
CA ASP A 597 -15.10 -11.44 -26.11
C ASP A 597 -13.82 -10.61 -26.10
N GLU A 598 -13.72 -9.53 -26.89
CA GLU A 598 -12.45 -8.78 -27.02
C GLU A 598 -12.42 -7.50 -26.20
N SER A 599 -13.57 -6.85 -26.01
CA SER A 599 -13.59 -5.54 -25.34
C SER A 599 -13.48 -5.59 -23.82
N ALA A 600 -13.37 -4.40 -23.25
CA ALA A 600 -13.40 -4.17 -21.80
C ALA A 600 -14.74 -4.56 -21.17
N ILE A 601 -15.87 -4.23 -21.81
CA ILE A 601 -17.23 -4.46 -21.32
C ILE A 601 -17.93 -5.48 -22.23
N ARG A 602 -18.00 -6.73 -21.79
CA ARG A 602 -18.31 -7.86 -22.66
C ARG A 602 -19.76 -8.28 -22.67
N CYS A 603 -20.45 -8.15 -21.54
CA CYS A 603 -21.82 -8.64 -21.39
C CYS A 603 -22.71 -7.63 -20.65
N SER A 604 -24.01 -7.89 -20.69
CA SER A 604 -25.04 -7.05 -20.03
C SER A 604 -24.81 -6.83 -18.52
N PHE A 605 -24.28 -7.83 -17.78
CA PHE A 605 -23.93 -7.64 -16.36
C PHE A 605 -22.82 -6.62 -16.16
N GLU A 606 -21.79 -6.66 -17.02
CA GLU A 606 -20.66 -5.74 -16.95
C GLU A 606 -21.08 -4.33 -17.36
N LEU A 607 -21.92 -4.20 -18.39
CA LEU A 607 -22.49 -2.92 -18.82
C LEU A 607 -23.27 -2.26 -17.67
N MET A 608 -24.16 -3.02 -17.02
CA MET A 608 -24.97 -2.52 -15.92
C MET A 608 -24.09 -2.09 -14.73
N ALA A 609 -23.08 -2.88 -14.36
CA ALA A 609 -22.16 -2.50 -13.28
C ALA A 609 -21.41 -1.20 -13.62
N MET A 610 -20.91 -1.08 -14.85
CA MET A 610 -20.21 0.12 -15.35
C MET A 610 -21.11 1.35 -15.45
N PHE A 611 -22.39 1.15 -15.80
CA PHE A 611 -23.41 2.20 -15.79
C PHE A 611 -23.69 2.68 -14.36
N CYS A 612 -23.91 1.77 -13.41
CA CYS A 612 -24.18 2.13 -12.03
C CYS A 612 -23.04 2.93 -11.39
N VAL A 613 -21.77 2.53 -11.60
CA VAL A 613 -20.62 3.30 -11.07
C VAL A 613 -20.49 4.65 -11.76
N PHE A 614 -20.68 4.74 -13.09
CA PHE A 614 -20.57 6.00 -13.82
C PHE A 614 -21.65 6.99 -13.39
N ALA A 615 -22.91 6.55 -13.42
CA ALA A 615 -24.05 7.40 -13.11
C ALA A 615 -24.01 7.94 -11.68
N PHE A 616 -23.60 7.10 -10.72
CA PHE A 616 -23.47 7.54 -9.34
C PHE A 616 -22.30 8.52 -9.16
N SER A 617 -21.16 8.28 -9.80
CA SER A 617 -20.02 9.21 -9.80
C SER A 617 -20.37 10.57 -10.41
N ALA A 618 -21.06 10.60 -11.55
CA ALA A 618 -21.51 11.83 -12.20
C ALA A 618 -22.46 12.64 -11.31
N LEU A 619 -23.39 11.98 -10.62
CA LEU A 619 -24.28 12.60 -9.64
C LEU A 619 -23.53 13.18 -8.44
N ALA A 620 -22.56 12.44 -7.90
CA ALA A 620 -21.85 12.82 -6.68
C ALA A 620 -20.88 13.99 -6.89
N ASN A 621 -20.20 14.05 -8.03
CA ASN A 621 -19.26 15.15 -8.34
C ASN A 621 -19.95 16.52 -8.46
N ARG A 622 -21.20 16.57 -8.92
CA ARG A 622 -21.97 17.81 -8.98
C ARG A 622 -22.25 18.43 -7.60
N LYS A 623 -22.32 17.62 -6.53
CA LYS A 623 -22.58 18.14 -5.17
C LYS A 623 -21.32 18.68 -4.48
N ALA A 624 -20.15 18.41 -5.05
CA ALA A 624 -18.86 18.86 -4.54
C ALA A 624 -18.33 20.12 -5.26
N ALA A 625 -18.84 20.40 -6.48
CA ALA A 625 -18.67 21.66 -7.21
C ALA A 625 -19.81 22.63 -6.87
#